data_AF-A0A0C2HAI3-F1
#
_entry.id   AF-A0A0C2HAI3-F1
#
_cell.length_a   1.000
_cell.length_b   1.000
_cell.length_c   1.000
_cell.angle_alpha   90.00
_cell.angle_beta   90.00
_cell.angle_gamma   90.00
#
_symmetry.space_group_name_H-M   'P 1'
#
loop_
_entity.id
_entity.type
_entity.pdbx_description
1 polymer ?
#
loop_
_entity_poly.entity_id
_entity_poly.type
_entity_poly.pdbx_seq_one_letter_code
_entity_poly.pdbx_strand_id
1 'polypeptide(L)'
;MGTIMGVFFPCIQNIFGVLFFIRMTWIVGTAGIVQSFFVVLTCVSVTFLTAISLSAIATNGVVSGGGPYYMISRNLGPELGGAVGILFYLGTTIAASMYLTGAVEIFLLYIMPEGKVFESIYNNFRLFGSGLLFLVGLIVLAGVKVVNKFALPLVFVVLFCIFSAFLGALVRFNGSDSLKFCMMGDRPIDVTTYYELKHVRPNCTAEGLRPLFCSDNGTCDAYYERVKNVKVWRGSNFPAIRLERAIKGIGSGVLFDNLWPKHTRAGDVLSKDPRQQKSQGKKNPDLAKISGFI
;
A
#
# COMPACT_ATOMS: atom_id res chain seq x y z
N MET A 1 25.88 -4.19 24.26
CA MET A 1 24.78 -5.05 23.76
C MET A 1 25.37 -6.12 22.85
N GLY A 2 24.79 -7.33 22.81
CA GLY A 2 25.22 -8.38 21.87
C GLY A 2 24.77 -8.09 20.42
N THR A 3 25.21 -8.89 19.46
CA THR A 3 24.91 -8.74 18.02
C THR A 3 23.41 -8.77 17.71
N ILE A 4 22.69 -9.71 18.31
CA ILE A 4 21.24 -9.92 18.05
C ILE A 4 20.41 -8.73 18.59
N MET A 5 20.58 -8.42 19.88
CA MET A 5 19.81 -7.35 20.54
C MET A 5 20.27 -5.94 20.13
N GLY A 6 21.56 -5.75 19.88
CA GLY A 6 22.14 -4.44 19.62
C GLY A 6 22.15 -4.02 18.15
N VAL A 7 22.13 -4.97 17.21
CA VAL A 7 22.25 -4.67 15.77
C VAL A 7 21.11 -5.30 14.98
N PHE A 8 20.91 -6.62 15.07
CA PHE A 8 19.96 -7.33 14.22
C PHE A 8 18.51 -6.85 14.37
N PHE A 9 17.98 -6.80 15.60
CA PHE A 9 16.60 -6.35 15.81
C PHE A 9 16.37 -4.87 15.45
N PRO A 10 17.24 -3.92 15.85
CA PRO A 10 17.13 -2.53 15.38
C PRO A 10 17.22 -2.38 13.85
N CYS A 11 18.08 -3.16 13.18
CA CYS A 11 18.17 -3.12 11.71
C CYS A 11 16.87 -3.62 11.06
N ILE A 12 16.31 -4.74 11.53
CA ILE A 12 15.03 -5.27 11.04
C ILE A 12 13.91 -4.24 11.22
N GLN A 13 13.85 -3.59 12.39
CA GLN A 13 12.83 -2.59 12.69
C GLN A 13 12.87 -1.39 11.73
N ASN A 14 14.07 -0.95 11.34
CA ASN A 14 14.21 0.18 10.42
C ASN A 14 13.93 -0.18 8.96
N ILE A 15 14.06 -1.47 8.58
CA ILE A 15 13.76 -1.93 7.22
C ILE A 15 12.26 -2.20 7.06
N PHE A 16 11.62 -2.87 8.02
CA PHE A 16 10.19 -3.16 7.95
C PHE A 16 9.35 -1.95 8.33
N GLY A 17 9.00 -1.16 7.33
CA GLY A 17 8.11 -0.01 7.46
C GLY A 17 6.64 -0.34 7.19
N VAL A 18 5.77 0.57 7.63
CA VAL A 18 4.31 0.51 7.40
C VAL A 18 3.93 0.39 5.91
N LEU A 19 4.75 0.97 5.05
CA LEU A 19 4.51 1.02 3.61
C LEU A 19 4.69 -0.34 2.94
N PHE A 20 5.44 -1.26 3.56
CA PHE A 20 5.50 -2.64 3.10
C PHE A 20 4.09 -3.27 3.12
N PHE A 21 3.26 -2.97 4.11
CA PHE A 21 1.92 -3.55 4.20
C PHE A 21 0.91 -2.89 3.25
N ILE A 22 0.95 -1.57 3.10
CA ILE A 22 -0.03 -0.83 2.28
C ILE A 22 0.33 -0.90 0.79
N ARG A 23 1.60 -0.71 0.44
CA ARG A 23 2.00 -0.45 -0.95
C ARG A 23 2.40 -1.71 -1.71
N MET A 24 2.86 -2.77 -1.04
CA MET A 24 3.33 -3.98 -1.75
C MET A 24 2.22 -4.67 -2.54
N THR A 25 1.01 -4.72 -2.00
CA THR A 25 -0.16 -5.30 -2.69
C THR A 25 -0.47 -4.56 -3.99
N TRP A 26 -0.40 -3.23 -3.99
CA TRP A 26 -0.58 -2.39 -5.17
C TRP A 26 0.55 -2.54 -6.19
N ILE A 27 1.82 -2.58 -5.74
CA ILE A 27 2.98 -2.78 -6.62
C ILE A 27 2.86 -4.12 -7.35
N VAL A 28 2.55 -5.19 -6.64
CA VAL A 28 2.36 -6.52 -7.25
C VAL A 28 1.12 -6.54 -8.15
N GLY A 29 0.04 -5.85 -7.78
CA GLY A 29 -1.19 -5.75 -8.58
C GLY A 29 -1.02 -5.04 -9.93
N THR A 30 -0.16 -4.01 -9.98
CA THR A 30 0.08 -3.20 -11.19
C THR A 30 1.21 -3.75 -12.06
N ALA A 31 2.35 -4.10 -11.46
CA ALA A 31 3.49 -4.65 -12.20
C ALA A 31 3.34 -6.14 -12.54
N GLY A 32 2.43 -6.85 -11.86
CA GLY A 32 2.34 -8.30 -11.92
C GLY A 32 3.48 -8.98 -11.15
N ILE A 33 3.40 -10.30 -11.01
CA ILE A 33 4.33 -11.08 -10.18
C ILE A 33 5.76 -11.05 -10.75
N VAL A 34 5.92 -11.18 -12.06
CA VAL A 34 7.26 -11.30 -12.67
C VAL A 34 8.03 -9.98 -12.57
N GLN A 35 7.42 -8.86 -12.95
CA GLN A 35 8.10 -7.57 -12.89
C GLN A 35 8.34 -7.13 -11.45
N SER A 36 7.37 -7.32 -10.54
CA SER A 36 7.56 -6.99 -9.12
C SER A 36 8.69 -7.79 -8.47
N PHE A 37 8.87 -9.07 -8.85
CA PHE A 37 10.00 -9.88 -8.40
C PHE A 37 11.35 -9.27 -8.81
N PHE A 38 11.51 -8.88 -10.07
CA PHE A 38 12.75 -8.23 -10.55
C PHE A 38 13.01 -6.86 -9.90
N VAL A 39 11.95 -6.09 -9.62
CA VAL A 39 12.07 -4.82 -8.89
C VAL A 39 12.63 -5.07 -7.49
N VAL A 40 12.04 -6.00 -6.73
CA VAL A 40 12.51 -6.34 -5.38
C VAL A 40 13.94 -6.90 -5.42
N LEU A 41 14.23 -7.81 -6.35
CA LEU A 41 15.57 -8.40 -6.52
C LEU A 41 16.64 -7.32 -6.76
N THR A 42 16.35 -6.36 -7.63
CA THR A 42 17.26 -5.25 -7.94
C THR A 42 17.50 -4.39 -6.69
N CYS A 43 16.45 -3.99 -5.98
CA CYS A 43 16.57 -3.19 -4.75
C CYS A 43 17.38 -3.93 -3.66
N VAL A 44 17.13 -5.23 -3.47
CA VAL A 44 17.84 -6.06 -2.49
C VAL A 44 19.31 -6.22 -2.89
N SER A 45 19.62 -6.40 -4.17
CA SER A 45 21.02 -6.51 -4.64
C SER A 45 21.84 -5.25 -4.35
N VAL A 46 21.28 -4.05 -4.60
CA VAL A 46 21.95 -2.78 -4.31
C VAL A 46 22.19 -2.62 -2.81
N THR A 47 21.19 -2.92 -1.99
CA THR A 47 21.30 -2.82 -0.52
C THR A 47 22.31 -3.83 0.02
N PHE A 48 22.34 -5.05 -0.52
CA PHE A 48 23.27 -6.10 -0.15
C PHE A 48 24.73 -5.73 -0.47
N LEU A 49 25.00 -5.22 -1.67
CA LEU A 49 26.33 -4.72 -2.05
C LEU A 49 26.79 -3.55 -1.15
N THR A 50 25.86 -2.67 -0.80
CA THR A 50 26.12 -1.56 0.13
C THR A 50 26.44 -2.09 1.54
N ALA A 51 25.75 -3.12 2.01
CA ALA A 51 26.00 -3.75 3.30
C ALA A 51 27.38 -4.43 3.37
N ILE A 52 27.83 -5.07 2.29
CA ILE A 52 29.19 -5.62 2.19
C ILE A 52 30.23 -4.50 2.30
N SER A 53 30.02 -3.40 1.56
CA SER A 53 30.91 -2.23 1.59
C SER A 53 30.97 -1.60 2.99
N LEU A 54 29.82 -1.45 3.65
CA LEU A 54 29.74 -0.95 5.03
C LEU A 54 30.42 -1.91 6.01
N SER A 55 30.31 -3.22 5.79
CA SER A 55 30.99 -4.23 6.61
C SER A 55 32.51 -4.10 6.52
N ALA A 56 33.05 -3.89 5.31
CA ALA A 56 34.48 -3.64 5.11
C ALA A 56 34.94 -2.37 5.83
N ILE A 57 34.15 -1.28 5.77
CA ILE A 57 34.43 -0.04 6.52
C ILE A 57 34.42 -0.28 8.03
N ALA A 58 33.45 -1.05 8.53
CA ALA A 58 33.32 -1.34 9.96
C ALA A 58 34.45 -2.23 10.51
N THR A 59 35.05 -3.07 9.67
CA THR A 59 36.22 -3.90 10.04
C THR A 59 37.56 -3.17 9.88
N ASN A 60 37.57 -2.00 9.25
CA ASN A 60 38.78 -1.18 9.09
C ASN A 60 38.90 -0.19 10.25
N GLY A 61 39.98 -0.30 11.02
CA GLY A 61 40.30 0.58 12.14
C GLY A 61 39.57 0.26 13.45
N VAL A 62 39.74 1.13 14.44
CA VAL A 62 39.11 0.99 15.76
C VAL A 62 37.76 1.70 15.79
N VAL A 63 36.69 0.93 16.03
CA VAL A 63 35.32 1.47 16.13
C VAL A 63 35.17 2.15 17.49
N SER A 64 35.38 3.47 17.54
CA SER A 64 35.03 4.27 18.72
C SER A 64 33.52 4.59 18.72
N GLY A 65 32.93 4.83 19.90
CA GLY A 65 31.48 4.88 20.15
C GLY A 65 30.66 6.03 19.54
N GLY A 66 30.96 6.48 18.32
CA GLY A 66 30.31 7.63 17.67
C GLY A 66 29.23 7.30 16.62
N GLY A 67 28.81 6.04 16.51
CA GLY A 67 27.79 5.62 15.55
C GLY A 67 28.23 5.63 14.07
N PRO A 68 27.29 5.51 13.11
CA PRO A 68 27.61 5.31 11.70
C PRO A 68 28.37 6.46 11.04
N TYR A 69 27.98 7.71 11.31
CA TYR A 69 28.64 8.88 10.74
C TYR A 69 30.11 8.99 11.19
N TYR A 70 30.38 8.74 12.47
CA TYR A 70 31.73 8.76 13.01
C TYR A 70 32.61 7.66 12.39
N MET A 71 32.05 6.46 12.21
CA MET A 71 32.74 5.34 11.58
C MET A 71 33.10 5.62 10.11
N ILE A 72 32.20 6.24 9.35
CA ILE A 72 32.41 6.58 7.93
C ILE A 72 33.43 7.70 7.78
N SER A 73 33.25 8.83 8.48
CA SER A 73 34.10 10.02 8.35
C SER A 73 35.56 9.76 8.73
N ARG A 74 35.82 8.85 9.67
CA ARG A 74 37.18 8.48 10.07
C ARG A 74 37.88 7.59 9.04
N ASN A 75 37.16 6.68 8.39
CA ASN A 75 37.74 5.72 7.45
C ASN A 75 37.85 6.27 6.03
N LEU A 76 36.91 7.12 5.61
CA LEU A 76 36.84 7.70 4.24
C LEU A 76 37.36 9.14 4.17
N GLY A 77 37.64 9.77 5.31
CA GLY A 77 38.05 11.17 5.40
C GLY A 77 36.88 12.15 5.55
N PRO A 78 37.17 13.40 5.93
CA PRO A 78 36.16 14.39 6.29
C PRO A 78 35.30 14.85 5.09
N GLU A 79 35.86 14.91 3.88
CA GLU A 79 35.16 15.36 2.67
C GLU A 79 34.06 14.37 2.26
N LEU A 80 34.41 13.09 2.13
CA LEU A 80 33.46 12.03 1.80
C LEU A 80 32.50 11.76 2.97
N GLY A 81 32.98 11.79 4.20
CA GLY A 81 32.16 11.64 5.40
C GLY A 81 31.09 12.71 5.51
N GLY A 82 31.45 13.98 5.28
CA GLY A 82 30.53 15.11 5.31
C GLY A 82 29.44 15.01 4.23
N ALA A 83 29.82 14.71 2.99
CA ALA A 83 28.87 14.56 1.89
C ALA A 83 27.85 13.43 2.12
N VAL A 84 28.33 12.24 2.54
CA VAL A 84 27.46 11.10 2.87
C VAL A 84 26.59 11.40 4.08
N GLY A 85 27.13 12.09 5.09
CA GLY A 85 26.39 12.47 6.30
C GLY A 85 25.21 13.41 6.00
N ILE A 86 25.42 14.43 5.17
CA ILE A 86 24.34 15.36 4.77
C ILE A 86 23.26 14.63 3.96
N LEU A 87 23.66 13.77 3.02
CA LEU A 87 22.72 12.98 2.23
C LEU A 87 21.90 12.02 3.12
N PHE A 88 22.55 11.36 4.08
CA PHE A 88 21.87 10.47 5.03
C PHE A 88 20.90 11.24 5.93
N TYR A 89 21.30 12.42 6.43
CA TYR A 89 20.43 13.28 7.22
C TYR A 89 19.16 13.65 6.43
N LEU A 90 19.30 14.22 5.23
CA LEU A 90 18.14 14.59 4.40
C LEU A 90 17.27 13.39 4.04
N GLY A 91 17.88 12.26 3.70
CA GLY A 91 17.16 11.01 3.40
C GLY A 91 16.31 10.54 4.58
N THR A 92 16.85 10.53 5.79
CA THR A 92 16.11 10.16 7.01
C THR A 92 15.00 11.16 7.36
N THR A 93 15.21 12.47 7.12
CA THR A 93 14.17 13.49 7.30
C THR A 93 12.99 13.28 6.36
N ILE A 94 13.25 13.02 5.07
CA ILE A 94 12.20 12.73 4.09
C ILE A 94 11.48 11.41 4.43
N ALA A 95 12.24 10.38 4.83
CA ALA A 95 11.67 9.11 5.26
C ALA A 95 10.74 9.27 6.49
N ALA A 96 11.11 10.11 7.46
CA ALA A 96 10.23 10.42 8.60
C ALA A 96 8.89 11.01 8.13
N SER A 97 8.91 11.98 7.21
CA SER A 97 7.68 12.56 6.63
C SER A 97 6.82 11.50 5.92
N MET A 98 7.45 10.57 5.21
CA MET A 98 6.80 9.46 4.52
C MET A 98 6.12 8.50 5.50
N TYR A 99 6.76 8.16 6.63
CA TYR A 99 6.14 7.31 7.65
C TYR A 99 4.98 8.01 8.38
N LEU A 100 5.08 9.31 8.64
CA LEU A 100 3.99 10.07 9.25
C LEU A 100 2.76 10.13 8.34
N THR A 101 2.95 10.40 7.06
CA THR A 101 1.85 10.41 6.09
C THR A 101 1.22 9.02 5.92
N GLY A 102 2.02 7.95 5.93
CA GLY A 102 1.50 6.58 5.95
C GLY A 102 0.71 6.23 7.22
N ALA A 103 1.10 6.76 8.38
CA ALA A 103 0.34 6.58 9.62
C ALA A 103 -1.01 7.31 9.58
N VAL A 104 -1.04 8.53 9.03
CA VAL A 104 -2.27 9.30 8.81
C VAL A 104 -3.20 8.61 7.82
N GLU A 105 -2.65 8.02 6.75
CA GLU A 105 -3.40 7.21 5.79
C GLU A 105 -4.16 6.08 6.49
N ILE A 106 -3.47 5.32 7.35
CA ILE A 106 -4.12 4.23 8.10
C ILE A 106 -5.19 4.75 9.05
N PHE A 107 -4.87 5.83 9.77
CA PHE A 107 -5.79 6.40 10.74
C PHE A 107 -7.09 6.87 10.09
N LEU A 108 -7.00 7.58 8.96
CA LEU A 108 -8.16 8.15 8.28
C LEU A 108 -8.91 7.15 7.40
N LEU A 109 -8.25 6.17 6.77
CA LEU A 109 -8.92 5.26 5.85
C LEU A 109 -9.39 3.96 6.51
N TYR A 110 -8.68 3.46 7.52
CA TYR A 110 -8.97 2.13 8.09
C TYR A 110 -9.47 2.18 9.54
N ILE A 111 -9.07 3.17 10.35
CA ILE A 111 -9.48 3.24 11.76
C ILE A 111 -10.73 4.11 11.94
N MET A 112 -10.71 5.36 11.46
CA MET A 112 -11.76 6.35 11.68
C MET A 112 -12.11 7.10 10.37
N PRO A 113 -12.86 6.47 9.44
CA PRO A 113 -13.26 7.09 8.17
C PRO A 113 -14.22 8.28 8.34
N GLU A 114 -15.02 8.30 9.41
CA GLU A 114 -15.94 9.41 9.75
C GLU A 114 -15.20 10.65 10.29
N GLY A 115 -13.91 10.54 10.62
CA GLY A 115 -13.10 11.62 11.19
C GLY A 115 -12.60 12.65 10.16
N LYS A 116 -13.05 12.58 8.90
CA LYS A 116 -12.65 13.50 7.83
C LYS A 116 -13.30 14.87 8.06
N VAL A 117 -12.49 15.90 8.30
CA VAL A 117 -12.97 17.28 8.59
C VAL A 117 -13.27 18.04 7.30
N PHE A 118 -12.44 17.86 6.27
CA PHE A 118 -12.58 18.50 4.97
C PHE A 118 -13.07 17.50 3.91
N GLU A 119 -13.80 17.99 2.91
CA GLU A 119 -14.17 17.18 1.72
C GLU A 119 -12.94 16.75 0.91
N SER A 120 -11.90 17.60 0.88
CA SER A 120 -10.64 17.28 0.19
C SER A 120 -9.74 16.40 1.05
N ILE A 121 -9.47 15.19 0.56
CA ILE A 121 -8.55 14.24 1.22
C ILE A 121 -7.17 14.84 1.47
N TYR A 122 -6.64 15.64 0.54
CA TYR A 122 -5.31 16.24 0.66
C TYR A 122 -5.20 17.22 1.83
N ASN A 123 -6.26 17.98 2.11
CA ASN A 123 -6.27 18.91 3.23
C ASN A 123 -6.34 18.17 4.57
N ASN A 124 -7.08 17.06 4.63
CA ASN A 124 -7.09 16.18 5.82
C ASN A 124 -5.68 15.62 6.09
N PHE A 125 -4.98 15.12 5.06
CA PHE A 125 -3.62 14.61 5.21
C PHE A 125 -2.64 15.68 5.72
N ARG A 126 -2.76 16.94 5.26
CA ARG A 126 -1.92 18.05 5.75
C ARG A 126 -2.21 18.37 7.22
N LEU A 127 -3.48 18.45 7.61
CA LEU A 127 -3.88 18.77 8.98
C LEU A 127 -3.39 17.69 9.95
N PHE A 128 -3.81 16.44 9.74
CA PHE A 128 -3.44 15.32 10.62
C PHE A 128 -1.94 15.01 10.57
N GLY A 129 -1.30 15.17 9.40
CA GLY A 129 0.15 15.01 9.24
C GLY A 129 0.94 16.04 10.05
N SER A 130 0.55 17.32 9.99
CA SER A 130 1.21 18.37 10.78
C SER A 130 0.99 18.20 12.29
N GLY A 131 -0.23 17.80 12.71
CA GLY A 131 -0.53 17.49 14.10
C GLY A 131 0.29 16.31 14.63
N LEU A 132 0.39 15.22 13.86
CA LEU A 132 1.19 14.04 14.22
C LEU A 132 2.69 14.39 14.28
N LEU A 133 3.18 15.22 13.36
CA LEU A 133 4.57 15.70 13.38
C LEU A 133 4.90 16.47 14.65
N PHE A 134 4.01 17.39 15.04
CA PHE A 134 4.18 18.15 16.27
C PHE A 134 4.19 17.22 17.50
N LEU A 135 3.25 16.26 17.57
CA LEU A 135 3.19 15.29 18.66
C LEU A 135 4.45 14.42 18.76
N VAL A 136 4.92 13.85 17.65
CA VAL A 136 6.15 13.04 17.61
C VAL A 136 7.36 13.90 17.98
N GLY A 137 7.40 15.16 17.53
CA GLY A 137 8.41 16.13 17.93
C GLY A 137 8.47 16.34 19.45
N LEU A 138 7.32 16.54 20.10
CA LEU A 138 7.25 16.66 21.57
C LEU A 138 7.71 15.39 22.30
N ILE A 139 7.38 14.20 21.77
CA ILE A 139 7.82 12.92 22.35
C ILE A 139 9.35 12.80 22.29
N VAL A 140 9.96 13.18 21.16
CA VAL A 140 11.41 13.15 21.01
C VAL A 140 12.10 14.15 21.96
N LEU A 141 11.51 15.33 22.16
CA LEU A 141 12.00 16.33 23.12
C LEU A 141 11.92 15.84 24.57
N ALA A 142 10.90 15.06 24.93
CA ALA A 142 10.76 14.47 26.26
C ALA A 142 11.86 13.43 26.60
N GLY A 143 12.55 12.90 25.58
CA GLY A 143 13.80 12.15 25.74
C GLY A 143 13.82 10.79 25.05
N VAL A 144 14.93 10.53 24.35
CA VAL A 144 15.17 9.32 23.54
C VAL A 144 15.21 8.03 24.39
N LYS A 145 15.45 8.13 25.70
CA LYS A 145 15.45 6.98 26.62
C LYS A 145 14.08 6.29 26.68
N VAL A 146 12.99 7.07 26.61
CA VAL A 146 11.62 6.54 26.59
C VAL A 146 11.37 5.78 25.29
N VAL A 147 11.74 6.39 24.16
CA VAL A 147 11.59 5.81 22.82
C VAL A 147 12.32 4.47 22.72
N ASN A 148 13.56 4.40 23.20
CA ASN A 148 14.36 3.18 23.12
C ASN A 148 13.79 2.03 23.98
N LYS A 149 13.05 2.34 25.04
CA LYS A 149 12.39 1.32 25.87
C LYS A 149 11.20 0.68 25.14
N PHE A 150 10.49 1.43 24.30
CA PHE A 150 9.36 0.94 23.52
C PHE A 150 9.76 0.32 22.16
N ALA A 151 10.99 0.56 21.69
CA ALA A 151 11.45 0.07 20.38
C ALA A 151 11.42 -1.46 20.28
N LEU A 152 11.96 -2.17 21.27
CA LEU A 152 12.09 -3.64 21.23
C LEU A 152 10.74 -4.38 21.24
N PRO A 153 9.74 -4.02 22.08
CA PRO A 153 8.39 -4.57 21.97
C PRO A 153 7.74 -4.38 20.60
N LEU A 154 7.95 -3.23 19.94
CA LEU A 154 7.39 -2.95 18.61
C LEU A 154 7.93 -3.91 17.54
N VAL A 155 9.19 -4.35 17.64
CA VAL A 155 9.75 -5.35 16.72
C VAL A 155 8.97 -6.67 16.78
N PHE A 156 8.64 -7.14 17.98
CA PHE A 156 7.87 -8.36 18.15
C PHE A 156 6.47 -8.25 17.56
N VAL A 157 5.83 -7.09 17.69
CA VAL A 157 4.51 -6.83 17.07
C VAL A 157 4.62 -6.92 15.54
N VAL A 158 5.63 -6.29 14.93
CA VAL A 158 5.82 -6.34 13.47
C VAL A 158 6.08 -7.76 12.98
N LEU A 159 6.95 -8.51 13.67
CA LEU A 159 7.21 -9.91 13.32
C LEU A 159 5.94 -10.79 13.45
N PHE A 160 5.14 -10.56 14.49
CA PHE A 160 3.87 -11.24 14.66
C PHE A 160 2.88 -10.91 13.54
N CYS A 161 2.80 -9.65 13.08
CA CYS A 161 1.99 -9.25 11.93
C CYS A 161 2.44 -9.93 10.63
N ILE A 162 3.75 -10.06 10.40
CA ILE A 162 4.28 -10.76 9.22
C ILE A 162 3.90 -12.25 9.30
N PHE A 163 4.11 -12.87 10.47
CA PHE A 163 3.78 -14.28 10.68
C PHE A 163 2.28 -14.55 10.50
N SER A 164 1.41 -13.66 11.02
CA SER A 164 -0.04 -13.81 10.87
C SER A 164 -0.49 -13.67 9.40
N ALA A 165 0.17 -12.83 8.60
CA ALA A 165 -0.08 -12.76 7.17
C ALA A 165 0.23 -14.08 6.45
N PHE A 166 1.37 -14.72 6.76
CA PHE A 166 1.71 -16.04 6.23
C PHE A 166 0.72 -17.11 6.68
N LEU A 167 0.37 -17.16 7.95
CA LEU A 167 -0.66 -18.08 8.46
C LEU A 167 -2.01 -17.86 7.76
N GLY A 168 -2.41 -16.61 7.56
CA GLY A 168 -3.64 -16.27 6.85
C GLY A 168 -3.67 -16.80 5.42
N ALA A 169 -2.54 -16.72 4.70
CA ALA A 169 -2.41 -17.27 3.36
C ALA A 169 -2.53 -18.80 3.33
N LEU A 170 -1.95 -19.49 4.32
CA LEU A 170 -2.03 -20.96 4.43
C LEU A 170 -3.42 -21.44 4.86
N VAL A 171 -4.05 -20.81 5.85
CA VAL A 171 -5.39 -21.17 6.32
C VAL A 171 -6.45 -20.97 5.22
N ARG A 172 -6.28 -19.94 4.38
CA ARG A 172 -7.19 -19.65 3.26
C ARG A 172 -6.70 -20.20 1.92
N PHE A 173 -6.09 -21.39 1.92
CA PHE A 173 -5.58 -22.03 0.70
C PHE A 173 -6.66 -22.22 -0.39
N ASN A 174 -7.87 -22.64 0.00
CA ASN A 174 -9.03 -22.82 -0.88
C ASN A 174 -9.90 -21.55 -1.02
N GLY A 175 -9.42 -20.41 -0.52
CA GLY A 175 -10.12 -19.13 -0.55
C GLY A 175 -11.07 -18.91 0.63
N SER A 176 -11.77 -17.77 0.59
CA SER A 176 -12.76 -17.40 1.60
C SER A 176 -13.99 -16.76 0.97
N ASP A 177 -15.16 -17.04 1.55
CA ASP A 177 -16.44 -16.44 1.18
C ASP A 177 -16.81 -15.20 2.01
N SER A 178 -16.00 -14.82 3.01
CA SER A 178 -16.33 -13.69 3.89
C SER A 178 -16.16 -12.32 3.20
N LEU A 179 -15.24 -12.21 2.24
CA LEU A 179 -14.96 -10.97 1.52
C LEU A 179 -15.36 -11.11 0.05
N LYS A 180 -16.48 -10.48 -0.32
CA LYS A 180 -17.03 -10.47 -1.68
C LYS A 180 -17.18 -9.03 -2.17
N PHE A 181 -16.91 -8.81 -3.45
CA PHE A 181 -17.08 -7.52 -4.11
C PHE A 181 -17.94 -7.68 -5.37
N CYS A 182 -18.61 -6.61 -5.77
CA CYS A 182 -19.52 -6.63 -6.90
C CYS A 182 -18.78 -6.31 -8.20
N MET A 183 -18.95 -7.16 -9.20
CA MET A 183 -18.43 -6.99 -10.56
C MET A 183 -19.58 -6.75 -11.52
N MET A 184 -19.40 -5.78 -12.42
CA MET A 184 -20.27 -5.54 -13.57
C MET A 184 -19.51 -5.77 -14.87
N GLY A 185 -19.76 -6.93 -15.48
CA GLY A 185 -18.97 -7.44 -16.59
C GLY A 185 -17.53 -7.66 -16.14
N ASP A 186 -16.61 -6.88 -16.71
CA ASP A 186 -15.17 -6.95 -16.40
C ASP A 186 -14.70 -5.86 -15.41
N ARG A 187 -15.60 -5.03 -14.86
CA ARG A 187 -15.24 -3.87 -14.03
C ARG A 187 -15.70 -4.05 -12.58
N PRO A 188 -14.83 -3.83 -11.58
CA PRO A 188 -15.26 -3.76 -10.18
C PRO A 188 -16.01 -2.45 -9.93
N ILE A 189 -17.01 -2.51 -9.06
CA ILE A 189 -17.82 -1.35 -8.66
C ILE A 189 -17.33 -0.86 -7.30
N ASP A 190 -17.09 0.45 -7.19
CA ASP A 190 -16.86 1.07 -5.89
C ASP A 190 -18.18 1.32 -5.16
N VAL A 191 -18.51 0.43 -4.24
CA VAL A 191 -19.67 0.55 -3.35
C VAL A 191 -19.38 1.38 -2.09
N THR A 192 -18.11 1.69 -1.83
CA THR A 192 -17.65 2.33 -0.60
C THR A 192 -18.05 3.80 -0.57
N THR A 193 -17.79 4.53 -1.66
CA THR A 193 -18.20 5.93 -1.81
C THR A 193 -19.71 6.11 -1.66
N TYR A 194 -20.50 5.16 -2.19
CA TYR A 194 -21.96 5.20 -2.03
C TYR A 194 -22.38 4.95 -0.59
N TYR A 195 -21.72 4.01 0.09
CA TYR A 195 -21.97 3.75 1.50
C TYR A 195 -21.63 4.95 2.39
N GLU A 196 -20.51 5.64 2.15
CA GLU A 196 -20.16 6.87 2.92
C GLU A 196 -21.24 7.96 2.77
N LEU A 197 -21.80 8.13 1.56
CA LEU A 197 -22.80 9.18 1.29
C LEU A 197 -24.20 8.84 1.80
N LYS A 198 -24.62 7.57 1.69
CA LYS A 198 -26.01 7.15 1.92
C LYS A 198 -26.19 6.21 3.10
N HIS A 199 -25.11 5.75 3.73
CA HIS A 199 -25.10 4.78 4.83
C HIS A 199 -25.86 3.47 4.54
N VAL A 200 -26.05 3.14 3.24
CA VAL A 200 -26.80 1.96 2.77
C VAL A 200 -25.95 1.22 1.75
N ARG A 201 -25.74 -0.08 1.94
CA ARG A 201 -25.05 -0.93 0.95
C ARG A 201 -26.04 -1.42 -0.12
N PRO A 202 -25.83 -1.10 -1.40
CA PRO A 202 -26.69 -1.57 -2.47
C PRO A 202 -26.53 -3.08 -2.67
N ASN A 203 -27.62 -3.76 -3.02
CA ASN A 203 -27.57 -5.16 -3.42
C ASN A 203 -26.83 -5.29 -4.76
N CYS A 204 -26.02 -6.33 -4.94
CA CYS A 204 -25.28 -6.59 -6.18
C CYS A 204 -26.21 -7.22 -7.23
N THR A 205 -27.24 -6.47 -7.60
CA THR A 205 -28.25 -6.81 -8.61
C THR A 205 -28.43 -5.61 -9.55
N ALA A 206 -29.02 -5.84 -10.72
CA ALA A 206 -29.28 -4.76 -11.68
C ALA A 206 -30.07 -3.61 -11.05
N GLU A 207 -31.12 -3.92 -10.29
CA GLU A 207 -31.96 -2.94 -9.61
C GLU A 207 -31.23 -2.23 -8.47
N GLY A 208 -30.47 -2.97 -7.65
CA GLY A 208 -29.73 -2.40 -6.52
C GLY A 208 -28.62 -1.43 -6.92
N LEU A 209 -28.03 -1.64 -8.11
CA LEU A 209 -26.97 -0.79 -8.65
C LEU A 209 -27.49 0.39 -9.49
N ARG A 210 -28.78 0.40 -9.84
CA ARG A 210 -29.41 1.48 -10.62
C ARG A 210 -29.15 2.90 -10.06
N PRO A 211 -29.28 3.19 -8.75
CA PRO A 211 -29.04 4.54 -8.23
C PRO A 211 -27.58 5.01 -8.36
N LEU A 212 -26.64 4.10 -8.63
CA LEU A 212 -25.24 4.45 -8.81
C LEU A 212 -24.91 4.90 -10.23
N PHE A 213 -25.63 4.37 -11.23
CA PHE A 213 -25.34 4.58 -12.66
C PHE A 213 -26.41 5.40 -13.39
N CYS A 214 -27.55 5.65 -12.77
CA CYS A 214 -28.66 6.39 -13.35
C CYS A 214 -28.93 7.68 -12.57
N SER A 215 -29.17 8.77 -13.29
CA SER A 215 -29.67 10.02 -12.74
C SER A 215 -31.17 9.95 -12.50
N ASP A 216 -31.70 10.81 -11.62
CA ASP A 216 -33.13 10.94 -11.33
C ASP A 216 -33.98 11.27 -12.57
N ASN A 217 -33.35 11.89 -13.59
CA ASN A 217 -33.96 12.17 -14.90
C ASN A 217 -34.11 10.92 -15.80
N GLY A 218 -33.76 9.74 -15.32
CA GLY A 218 -33.89 8.47 -16.04
C GLY A 218 -32.76 8.18 -17.05
N THR A 219 -31.77 9.06 -17.18
CA THR A 219 -30.59 8.82 -18.02
C THR A 219 -29.56 7.97 -17.28
N CYS A 220 -29.18 6.83 -17.85
CA CYS A 220 -28.20 5.89 -17.29
C CYS A 220 -26.91 5.86 -18.11
N ASP A 221 -25.80 5.46 -17.47
CA ASP A 221 -24.54 5.21 -18.16
C ASP A 221 -24.73 4.17 -19.30
N ALA A 222 -24.15 4.47 -20.47
CA ALA A 222 -24.18 3.60 -21.63
C ALA A 222 -23.58 2.21 -21.36
N TYR A 223 -22.60 2.10 -20.46
CA TYR A 223 -22.06 0.80 -20.06
C TYR A 223 -23.08 0.02 -19.20
N TYR A 224 -23.77 0.70 -18.27
CA TYR A 224 -24.79 0.07 -17.43
C TYR A 224 -25.95 -0.48 -18.28
N GLU A 225 -26.46 0.32 -19.21
CA GLU A 225 -27.54 -0.07 -20.13
C GLU A 225 -27.20 -1.29 -20.99
N ARG A 226 -25.94 -1.40 -21.42
CA ARG A 226 -25.46 -2.54 -22.22
C ARG A 226 -25.39 -3.83 -21.41
N VAL A 227 -25.02 -3.75 -20.13
CA VAL A 227 -24.68 -4.92 -19.32
C VAL A 227 -25.83 -5.38 -18.41
N LYS A 228 -26.79 -4.50 -18.07
CA LYS A 228 -27.88 -4.81 -17.12
C LYS A 228 -28.74 -6.03 -17.50
N ASN A 229 -28.95 -6.25 -18.81
CA ASN A 229 -29.79 -7.34 -19.33
C ASN A 229 -28.98 -8.58 -19.75
N VAL A 230 -27.65 -8.55 -19.63
CA VAL A 230 -26.78 -9.64 -20.07
C VAL A 230 -26.75 -10.74 -19.00
N LYS A 231 -27.38 -11.88 -19.30
CA LYS A 231 -27.45 -13.02 -18.36
C LYS A 231 -26.14 -13.79 -18.23
N VAL A 232 -25.31 -13.82 -19.26
CA VAL A 232 -24.04 -14.58 -19.30
C VAL A 232 -22.93 -13.69 -19.85
N TRP A 233 -21.82 -13.56 -19.12
CA TRP A 233 -20.72 -12.70 -19.52
C TRP A 233 -19.75 -13.41 -20.45
N ARG A 234 -19.63 -12.91 -21.68
CA ARG A 234 -18.65 -13.23 -22.75
C ARG A 234 -17.74 -14.43 -22.46
N GLY A 235 -18.14 -15.63 -22.92
CA GLY A 235 -17.32 -16.84 -22.89
C GLY A 235 -17.11 -17.46 -21.50
N SER A 236 -17.73 -16.91 -20.45
CA SER A 236 -17.71 -17.47 -19.10
C SER A 236 -19.10 -17.98 -18.72
N ASN A 237 -19.17 -19.03 -17.90
CA ASN A 237 -20.44 -19.59 -17.38
C ASN A 237 -21.07 -18.75 -16.26
N PHE A 238 -20.65 -17.50 -16.09
CA PHE A 238 -21.03 -16.64 -14.98
C PHE A 238 -21.90 -15.47 -15.44
N PRO A 239 -22.79 -14.95 -14.56
CA PRO A 239 -23.60 -13.79 -14.88
C PRO A 239 -22.75 -12.52 -15.00
N ALA A 240 -23.29 -11.53 -15.72
CA ALA A 240 -22.61 -10.26 -15.96
C ALA A 240 -22.55 -9.38 -14.70
N ILE A 241 -23.61 -9.35 -13.90
CA ILE A 241 -23.58 -8.76 -12.56
C ILE A 241 -23.41 -9.90 -11.57
N ARG A 242 -22.33 -9.88 -10.79
CA ARG A 242 -22.04 -10.97 -9.85
C ARG A 242 -21.22 -10.52 -8.66
N LEU A 243 -21.40 -11.24 -7.57
CA LEU A 243 -20.50 -11.21 -6.42
C LEU A 243 -19.32 -12.13 -6.69
N GLU A 244 -18.12 -11.57 -6.71
CA GLU A 244 -16.88 -12.35 -6.77
C GLU A 244 -16.19 -12.38 -5.42
N ARG A 245 -15.53 -13.50 -5.12
CA ARG A 245 -14.65 -13.63 -3.95
C ARG A 245 -13.40 -12.77 -4.17
N ALA A 246 -13.08 -11.90 -3.21
CA ALA A 246 -11.84 -11.13 -3.22
C ALA A 246 -10.62 -12.04 -3.04
N ILE A 247 -10.72 -13.02 -2.13
CA ILE A 247 -9.66 -13.98 -1.84
C ILE A 247 -10.07 -15.34 -2.39
N LYS A 248 -9.63 -15.64 -3.61
CA LYS A 248 -9.90 -16.93 -4.28
C LYS A 248 -9.03 -18.08 -3.74
N GLY A 249 -7.92 -17.76 -3.06
CA GLY A 249 -6.97 -18.74 -2.52
C GLY A 249 -5.90 -19.17 -3.53
N ILE A 250 -4.84 -19.82 -3.02
CA ILE A 250 -3.65 -20.21 -3.81
C ILE A 250 -4.00 -21.32 -4.81
N GLY A 251 -4.89 -22.25 -4.44
CA GLY A 251 -5.31 -23.37 -5.31
C GLY A 251 -6.19 -22.98 -6.50
N SER A 252 -6.61 -21.72 -6.62
CA SER A 252 -7.56 -21.26 -7.64
C SER A 252 -6.95 -20.91 -9.00
N GLY A 253 -5.62 -21.03 -9.16
CA GLY A 253 -4.91 -20.69 -10.41
C GLY A 253 -4.71 -19.19 -10.66
N VAL A 254 -5.16 -18.33 -9.74
CA VAL A 254 -5.13 -16.85 -9.84
C VAL A 254 -3.72 -16.27 -9.93
N LEU A 255 -2.71 -17.06 -9.55
CA LEU A 255 -1.31 -16.69 -9.71
C LEU A 255 -0.96 -16.45 -11.19
N PHE A 256 -1.49 -17.27 -12.10
CA PHE A 256 -1.26 -17.13 -13.53
C PHE A 256 -2.00 -15.92 -14.14
N ASP A 257 -3.18 -15.57 -13.61
CA ASP A 257 -3.96 -14.38 -14.03
C ASP A 257 -3.28 -13.05 -13.70
N ASN A 258 -2.33 -13.06 -12.76
CA ASN A 258 -1.60 -11.88 -12.27
C ASN A 258 -0.09 -11.93 -12.58
N LEU A 259 0.32 -12.83 -13.48
CA LEU A 259 1.72 -12.97 -13.85
C LEU A 259 2.25 -11.73 -14.60
N TRP A 260 1.38 -11.11 -15.41
CA TRP A 260 1.70 -10.01 -16.30
C TRP A 260 1.25 -8.64 -15.75
N PRO A 261 1.96 -7.55 -16.13
CA PRO A 261 1.63 -6.20 -15.70
C PRO A 261 0.31 -5.70 -16.28
N LYS A 262 -0.35 -4.81 -15.52
CA LYS A 262 -1.57 -4.09 -15.87
C LYS A 262 -1.35 -2.60 -15.61
N HIS A 263 -0.54 -1.98 -16.45
CA HIS A 263 -0.22 -0.55 -16.35
C HIS A 263 -1.40 0.30 -16.83
N THR A 264 -1.94 1.13 -15.94
CA THR A 264 -3.03 2.07 -16.21
C THR A 264 -2.56 3.51 -16.06
N ARG A 265 -3.20 4.45 -16.76
CA ARG A 265 -2.99 5.88 -16.55
C ARG A 265 -3.93 6.38 -15.44
N ALA A 266 -3.57 7.50 -14.84
CA ALA A 266 -4.45 8.17 -13.88
C ALA A 266 -5.79 8.51 -14.55
N GLY A 267 -6.89 8.06 -13.93
CA GLY A 267 -8.25 8.22 -14.45
C GLY A 267 -8.77 7.09 -15.34
N ASP A 268 -7.94 6.07 -15.66
CA ASP A 268 -8.42 4.89 -16.38
C ASP A 268 -9.26 3.98 -15.46
N VAL A 269 -10.35 3.45 -16.00
CA VAL A 269 -11.20 2.47 -15.30
C VAL A 269 -10.50 1.11 -15.18
N LEU A 270 -10.54 0.55 -13.96
CA LEU A 270 -10.02 -0.80 -13.71
C LEU A 270 -10.90 -1.84 -14.41
N SER A 271 -10.27 -2.74 -15.17
CA SER A 271 -10.94 -3.85 -15.84
C SER A 271 -10.05 -5.08 -15.86
N LYS A 272 -10.67 -6.27 -15.79
CA LYS A 272 -9.95 -7.53 -15.95
C LYS A 272 -9.46 -7.77 -17.37
N ASP A 273 -10.15 -7.22 -18.38
CA ASP A 273 -9.79 -7.37 -19.78
C ASP A 273 -8.83 -6.25 -20.22
N PRO A 274 -7.56 -6.57 -20.53
CA PRO A 274 -6.56 -5.57 -20.92
C PRO A 274 -6.92 -4.83 -22.22
N ARG A 275 -7.81 -5.38 -23.07
CA ARG A 275 -8.24 -4.71 -24.32
C ARG A 275 -9.19 -3.55 -24.06
N GLN A 276 -9.94 -3.58 -22.96
CA GLN A 276 -10.95 -2.56 -22.64
C GLN A 276 -10.37 -1.34 -21.91
N GLN A 277 -9.17 -1.45 -21.34
CA GLN A 277 -8.49 -0.34 -20.68
C GLN A 277 -8.10 0.80 -21.65
N LYS A 278 -7.82 0.50 -22.93
CA LYS A 278 -7.36 1.51 -23.90
C LYS A 278 -8.47 2.38 -24.52
N SER A 279 -9.76 2.01 -24.36
CA SER A 279 -10.83 2.55 -25.21
C SER A 279 -11.61 3.75 -24.63
N GLN A 280 -11.35 4.18 -23.37
CA GLN A 280 -12.19 5.19 -22.69
C GLN A 280 -11.46 6.40 -22.08
N GLY A 281 -10.20 6.67 -22.46
CA GLY A 281 -9.44 7.84 -22.00
C GLY A 281 -9.96 9.23 -22.48
N LYS A 282 -11.20 9.32 -22.97
CA LYS A 282 -11.87 10.57 -23.37
C LYS A 282 -13.36 10.49 -23.05
N LYS A 283 -13.77 10.73 -21.80
CA LYS A 283 -14.98 11.48 -21.41
C LYS A 283 -15.23 11.41 -19.90
N ASN A 284 -15.48 12.58 -19.32
CA ASN A 284 -15.92 12.94 -17.96
C ASN A 284 -14.91 12.83 -16.79
N PRO A 285 -14.47 13.98 -16.22
CA PRO A 285 -13.69 14.02 -14.98
C PRO A 285 -14.48 13.61 -13.72
N ASP A 286 -15.82 13.54 -13.78
CA ASP A 286 -16.65 13.14 -12.64
C ASP A 286 -16.67 11.61 -12.38
N LEU A 287 -16.11 10.83 -13.32
CA LEU A 287 -15.88 9.38 -13.18
C LEU A 287 -14.57 9.03 -12.47
N ALA A 288 -13.77 10.04 -12.09
CA ALA A 288 -12.55 9.88 -11.30
C ALA A 288 -12.79 9.43 -9.85
N LYS A 289 -14.05 9.10 -9.48
CA LYS A 289 -14.37 8.37 -8.23
C LYS A 289 -14.10 6.87 -8.32
N ILE A 290 -13.80 6.34 -9.51
CA ILE A 290 -13.50 4.91 -9.72
C ILE A 290 -11.98 4.71 -9.73
N SER A 291 -11.37 4.68 -8.56
CA SER A 291 -10.13 3.94 -8.20
C SER A 291 -9.46 4.61 -7.01
N GLY A 292 -10.13 4.57 -5.86
CA GLY A 292 -9.53 4.81 -4.56
C GLY A 292 -9.33 3.51 -3.80
N PHE A 293 -8.66 2.52 -4.40
CA PHE A 293 -8.02 1.47 -3.60
C PHE A 293 -6.55 1.85 -3.48
N ILE A 294 -6.24 2.56 -2.41
CA ILE A 294 -4.96 2.41 -1.74
C ILE A 294 -5.25 1.68 -0.44
#